data_AF-A0A7H8Z6X3-F1
#
_entry.id   AF-A0A7H8Z6X3-F1
#
_cell.length_a   1.000
_cell.length_b   1.000
_cell.length_c   1.000
_cell.angle_alpha   90.00
_cell.angle_beta   90.00
_cell.angle_gamma   90.00
#
_symmetry.space_group_name_H-M   'P 1'
#
loop_
_entity.id
_entity.type
_entity.pdbx_description
1 polymer ?
#
loop_
_entity_poly.entity_id
_entity_poly.type
_entity_poly.pdbx_seq_one_letter_code
_entity_poly.pdbx_strand_id
1 'polypeptide(L)'
;MQEKKKASLVLSILSIIFAFGFPVLSIFLGVFGLVLANSYQKESGLDYKTEKILSILGIVLGIVISALICIVLISQLSGIH
;
A
#
# COMPACT_ATOMS: atom_id res chain seq x y z
N MET A 1 -21.62 -15.02 -26.79
CA MET A 1 -22.20 -14.39 -25.58
C MET A 1 -21.76 -15.05 -24.26
N GLN A 2 -21.47 -16.36 -24.20
CA GLN A 2 -21.08 -17.04 -22.95
C GLN A 2 -19.66 -16.70 -22.43
N GLU A 3 -18.72 -16.35 -23.31
CA GLU A 3 -17.31 -16.10 -22.92
C GLU A 3 -17.14 -14.85 -22.04
N LYS A 4 -17.89 -13.77 -22.33
CA LYS A 4 -17.89 -12.52 -21.55
C LYS A 4 -18.34 -12.72 -20.10
N LYS A 5 -19.21 -13.71 -19.83
CA LYS A 5 -19.70 -14.01 -18.47
C LYS A 5 -18.65 -14.70 -17.60
N LYS A 6 -17.78 -15.54 -18.19
CA LYS A 6 -16.72 -16.25 -17.46
C LYS A 6 -15.61 -15.29 -17.06
N ALA A 7 -15.17 -14.44 -18.00
CA ALA A 7 -14.18 -13.40 -17.74
C ALA A 7 -14.64 -12.40 -16.66
N SER A 8 -15.91 -11.99 -16.70
CA SER A 8 -16.50 -11.07 -15.70
C SER A 8 -16.55 -11.66 -14.29
N LEU A 9 -16.78 -12.98 -14.15
CA LEU A 9 -16.82 -13.66 -12.85
C LEU A 9 -15.40 -13.76 -12.24
N VAL A 10 -14.40 -14.11 -13.05
CA VAL A 10 -12.99 -14.14 -12.63
C VAL A 10 -12.51 -12.75 -12.22
N LEU A 11 -12.85 -11.72 -13.00
CA LEU A 11 -12.47 -10.33 -12.70
C LEU A 11 -13.14 -9.83 -11.41
N SER A 12 -14.40 -10.23 -11.16
CA SER A 12 -15.11 -9.89 -9.91
C SER A 12 -14.45 -10.54 -8.69
N ILE A 13 -14.07 -11.82 -8.77
CA ILE A 13 -13.36 -12.52 -7.69
C ILE A 13 -12.00 -11.87 -7.43
N LEU A 14 -11.26 -11.54 -8.49
CA LEU A 14 -9.97 -10.87 -8.37
C LEU A 14 -10.10 -9.48 -7.75
N SER A 15 -11.15 -8.73 -8.10
CA SER A 15 -11.46 -7.43 -7.52
C SER A 15 -11.75 -7.51 -6.02
N ILE A 16 -12.48 -8.53 -5.56
CA ILE A 16 -12.74 -8.77 -4.13
C ILE A 16 -11.43 -9.07 -3.39
N ILE A 17 -10.59 -9.94 -3.96
CA ILE A 17 -9.29 -10.28 -3.38
C ILE A 17 -8.39 -9.05 -3.29
N PHE A 18 -8.42 -8.19 -4.30
CA PHE A 18 -7.62 -6.97 -4.29
C PHE A 18 -8.18 -5.93 -3.30
N ALA A 19 -9.49 -5.74 -3.28
CA ALA A 19 -10.17 -4.81 -2.37
C ALA A 19 -9.96 -5.18 -0.89
N PHE A 20 -9.84 -6.47 -0.57
CA PHE A 20 -9.61 -6.92 0.80
C PHE A 20 -8.13 -7.21 1.10
N GLY A 21 -7.39 -7.72 0.12
CA GLY A 21 -5.98 -8.08 0.25
C GLY A 21 -5.07 -6.86 0.38
N PHE A 22 -5.33 -5.77 -0.36
CA PHE A 22 -4.52 -4.56 -0.25
C PHE A 22 -4.58 -3.90 1.15
N PRO A 23 -5.76 -3.70 1.76
CA PRO A 23 -5.86 -3.19 3.12
C PRO A 23 -5.18 -4.09 4.15
N VAL A 24 -5.27 -5.40 4.00
CA VAL A 24 -4.61 -6.34 4.92
C VAL A 24 -3.09 -6.25 4.77
N LEU A 25 -2.58 -6.28 3.53
CA LEU A 25 -1.15 -6.15 3.25
C LEU A 25 -0.59 -4.79 3.69
N SER A 26 -1.34 -3.69 3.54
CA SER A 26 -0.89 -2.36 3.94
C SER A 26 -0.74 -2.23 5.45
N ILE A 27 -1.62 -2.86 6.24
CA ILE A 27 -1.50 -2.93 7.70
C ILE A 27 -0.25 -3.74 8.07
N PHE A 28 -0.04 -4.91 7.45
CA PHE A 28 1.15 -5.71 7.71
C PHE A 28 2.44 -4.95 7.38
N LEU A 29 2.51 -4.30 6.22
CA LEU A 29 3.66 -3.46 5.81
C LEU A 29 3.87 -2.26 6.75
N GLY A 30 2.80 -1.62 7.21
CA GLY A 30 2.87 -0.50 8.16
C GLY A 30 3.40 -0.93 9.53
N VAL A 31 2.90 -2.05 10.07
CA VAL A 31 3.39 -2.61 11.34
C VAL A 31 4.83 -3.10 11.21
N PHE A 32 5.17 -3.79 10.12
CA PHE A 32 6.56 -4.20 9.86
C PHE A 32 7.50 -2.99 9.76
N GLY A 33 7.08 -1.94 9.05
CA GLY A 33 7.84 -0.69 8.95
C GLY A 33 8.05 -0.02 10.30
N LEU A 34 7.03 0.00 11.16
CA LEU A 34 7.13 0.55 12.52
C LEU A 34 8.06 -0.28 13.42
N VAL A 35 7.93 -1.61 13.39
CA VAL A 35 8.79 -2.53 14.16
C VAL A 35 10.25 -2.43 13.69
N LEU A 36 10.46 -2.39 12.37
CA LEU A 36 11.77 -2.25 11.77
C LEU A 36 12.40 -0.90 12.11
N ALA A 37 11.62 0.19 12.05
CA ALA A 37 12.07 1.52 12.47
C ALA A 37 12.46 1.52 13.95
N ASN A 38 11.67 0.89 14.84
CA ASN A 38 11.98 0.79 16.27
C ASN A 38 13.21 -0.08 16.57
N SER A 39 13.43 -1.15 15.80
CA SER A 39 14.63 -1.98 15.92
C SER A 39 15.86 -1.22 15.45
N TYR A 40 15.79 -0.59 14.28
CA TYR A 40 16.86 0.26 13.79
C TYR A 40 17.09 1.44 14.71
N GLN A 41 16.08 2.04 15.34
CA GLN A 41 16.29 3.17 16.26
C GLN A 41 17.17 2.81 17.48
N LYS A 42 17.13 1.54 17.92
CA LYS A 42 17.95 1.04 19.04
C LYS A 42 19.39 0.71 18.62
N GLU A 43 19.63 0.57 17.32
CA GLU A 43 20.91 0.19 16.70
C GLU A 43 21.48 1.26 15.76
N SER A 44 20.74 2.34 15.49
CA SER A 44 20.92 3.17 14.29
C SER A 44 22.24 3.93 14.33
N GLY A 45 22.76 4.25 15.52
CA GLY A 45 23.95 5.10 15.68
C GLY A 45 23.85 6.41 14.89
N LEU A 46 22.64 6.77 14.44
CA LEU A 46 22.37 7.77 13.43
C LEU A 46 22.11 9.08 14.16
N ASP A 47 22.70 10.16 13.66
CA ASP A 47 22.50 11.46 14.26
C ASP A 47 21.01 11.81 14.29
N TYR A 48 20.54 12.30 15.44
CA TYR A 48 19.13 12.62 15.69
C TYR A 48 18.50 13.49 14.59
N LYS A 49 19.29 14.35 13.93
CA LYS A 49 18.84 15.18 12.81
C LYS A 49 18.46 14.35 11.60
N THR A 50 19.25 13.33 11.27
CA THR A 50 19.01 12.44 10.13
C THR A 50 17.85 11.49 10.40
N GLU A 51 17.72 11.00 11.63
CA GLU A 51 16.61 10.11 12.01
C GLU A 51 15.25 10.82 11.90
N LYS A 52 15.19 12.09 12.33
CA LYS A 52 14.02 12.95 12.15
C LYS A 52 13.68 13.18 10.68
N ILE A 53 14.69 13.42 9.84
CA ILE A 53 14.51 13.57 8.38
C ILE A 53 13.97 12.27 7.77
N LEU A 54 14.53 11.12 8.15
CA LEU A 54 14.14 9.82 7.63
C LEU A 54 12.70 9.44 8.04
N SER A 55 12.31 9.75 9.28
CA SER A 55 10.93 9.57 9.75
C SER A 55 9.94 10.43 8.96
N ILE A 56 10.25 11.71 8.73
CA ILE A 56 9.42 12.61 7.92
C ILE A 56 9.36 12.11 6.47
N LEU A 57 10.48 11.71 5.87
CA LEU A 57 10.54 11.14 4.52
C LEU A 57 9.70 9.87 4.41
N GLY A 58 9.78 8.98 5.40
CA GLY A 58 8.99 7.74 5.43
C GLY A 58 7.49 8.01 5.45
N ILE A 59 7.04 8.97 6.26
CA ILE A 59 5.63 9.38 6.31
C ILE A 59 5.22 10.04 4.99
N VAL A 60 6.00 10.98 4.48
CA VAL A 60 5.71 11.69 3.21
C VAL A 60 5.62 10.69 2.04
N LEU A 61 6.60 9.80 1.92
CA LEU A 61 6.63 8.79 0.87
C LEU A 61 5.46 7.80 1.03
N GLY A 62 5.13 7.41 2.26
CA GLY A 62 3.98 6.56 2.56
C GLY A 62 2.65 7.19 2.13
N ILE A 63 2.45 8.49 2.41
CA ILE A 63 1.25 9.23 1.98
C ILE A 63 1.19 9.30 0.45
N VAL A 64 2.30 9.63 -0.22
CA VAL A 64 2.36 9.71 -1.70
C VAL A 64 2.03 8.37 -2.34
N ILE A 65 2.65 7.28 -1.87
CA ILE A 65 2.42 5.93 -2.38
C ILE A 65 0.97 5.50 -2.13
N SER A 66 0.46 5.73 -0.92
CA SER A 66 -0.94 5.43 -0.57
C SER A 66 -1.92 6.19 -1.45
N ALA A 67 -1.67 7.47 -1.73
CA ALA A 67 -2.51 8.27 -2.62
C ALA A 67 -2.47 7.75 -4.06
N LEU A 68 -1.28 7.39 -4.57
CA LEU A 68 -1.12 6.85 -5.92
C LEU A 68 -1.88 5.54 -6.11
N ILE A 69 -1.77 4.61 -5.14
CA ILE A 69 -2.51 3.35 -5.14
C ILE A 69 -4.02 3.61 -5.11
N CYS A 70 -4.47 4.57 -4.30
CA CYS A 70 -5.88 4.93 -4.20
C CYS A 70 -6.42 5.47 -5.53
N ILE A 71 -5.67 6.36 -6.19
CA ILE A 71 -6.01 6.89 -7.52
C ILE A 71 -6.09 5.76 -8.55
N VAL A 72 -5.10 4.85 -8.58
CA VAL A 72 -5.11 3.71 -9.50
C VAL A 72 -6.33 2.82 -9.25
N LEU A 73 -6.62 2.49 -7.99
CA LEU A 73 -7.78 1.68 -7.62
C LEU A 73 -9.10 2.33 -8.05
N ILE A 74 -9.27 3.62 -7.81
CA ILE A 74 -10.46 4.37 -8.21
C ILE A 74 -10.59 4.41 -9.73
N SER A 75 -9.50 4.64 -10.47
CA SER A 75 -9.51 4.64 -11.94
C SER A 75 -9.91 3.28 -12.52
N GLN A 76 -9.41 2.19 -11.92
CA GLN A 76 -9.78 0.82 -12.31
C GLN A 76 -11.26 0.51 -11.98
N LEU A 77 -11.76 0.99 -10.84
CA LEU A 77 -13.15 0.77 -10.41
C LEU A 77 -14.15 1.63 -11.22
N SER A 78 -13.76 2.84 -11.59
CA SER A 78 -14.58 3.78 -12.37
C SER A 78 -14.77 3.33 -13.83
N GLY A 79 -14.02 2.32 -14.29
CA GLY A 79 -14.10 1.83 -15.67
C GLY A 79 -13.65 2.86 -16.71
N ILE A 80 -12.80 3.80 -16.32
CA ILE A 80 -12.15 4.74 -17.23
C ILE A 80 -11.02 3.97 -17.90
N HIS A 81 -11.33 3.38 -19.05
CA HIS A 81 -10.39 2.81 -20.00
C HIS A 81 -10.36 3.71 -21.25
#